data_AF-A0A3M1WUT6-F1
#
_entry.id   AF-A0A3M1WUT6-F1
#
_cell.length_a   1.000
_cell.length_b   1.000
_cell.length_c   1.000
_cell.angle_alpha   90.00
_cell.angle_beta   90.00
_cell.angle_gamma   90.00
#
_symmetry.space_group_name_H-M   'P 1'
#
loop_
_entity.id
_entity.type
_entity.pdbx_description
1 polymer ?
#
loop_
_entity_poly.entity_id
_entity_poly.type
_entity_poly.pdbx_seq_one_letter_code
_entity_poly.pdbx_strand_id
1 'polypeptide(L)' 'IGPEHAEALRQLALPGLHAIDVNSKFETRPGLKDSEKLKSFRDQVMASV' A
#
# COMPACT_ATOMS: atom_id res chain seq x y z
N ILE A 1 -5.19 3.60 -5.09
CA ILE A 1 -3.97 2.76 -5.21
C ILE A 1 -4.25 1.34 -4.74
N GLY A 2 -3.45 0.38 -5.18
CA GLY A 2 -3.60 -1.04 -4.87
C GLY A 2 -2.26 -1.76 -4.86
N PRO A 3 -2.23 -3.05 -4.52
CA PRO A 3 -0.99 -3.84 -4.43
C PRO A 3 -0.08 -3.73 -5.66
N GLU A 4 -0.66 -3.62 -6.85
CA GLU A 4 0.03 -3.49 -8.13
C GLU A 4 0.91 -2.22 -8.25
N HIS A 5 0.75 -1.25 -7.34
CA HIS A 5 1.50 0.01 -7.35
C HIS A 5 2.69 0.04 -6.40
N ALA A 6 3.00 -1.05 -5.67
CA ALA A 6 4.02 -1.05 -4.62
C ALA A 6 5.41 -0.60 -5.11
N GLU A 7 5.82 -1.01 -6.31
CA GLU A 7 7.09 -0.61 -6.91
C GLU A 7 7.12 0.89 -7.27
N ALA A 8 6.07 1.37 -7.93
CA ALA A 8 5.96 2.78 -8.30
C ALA A 8 5.96 3.70 -7.07
N LEU A 9 5.34 3.26 -5.97
CA LEU A 9 5.32 4.01 -4.71
C LEU A 9 6.70 4.07 -4.04
N ARG A 10 7.53 3.03 -4.15
CA ARG A 10 8.92 3.04 -3.64
C ARG A 10 9.81 4.02 -4.38
N GLN A 11 9.54 4.23 -5.67
CA GLN A 11 10.27 5.17 -6.51
C GLN A 11 9.75 6.61 -6.41
N LEU A 12 8.67 6.83 -5.66
CA LEU A 12 8.00 8.11 -5.56
C LEU A 12 8.76 9.09 -4.65
N ALA A 13 9.64 9.89 -5.25
CA ALA A 13 10.42 10.92 -4.56
C ALA A 13 9.63 12.24 -4.48
N LEU A 14 8.62 12.30 -3.62
CA LEU A 14 7.86 13.53 -3.36
C LEU A 14 8.33 14.18 -2.04
N PRO A 15 8.91 15.39 -2.07
CA PRO A 15 9.26 16.13 -0.86
C PRO A 15 8.02 16.31 0.02
N GLY A 16 8.01 15.68 1.20
CA GLY A 16 6.90 15.73 2.15
C GLY A 16 5.89 14.58 2.08
N LEU A 17 6.14 13.52 1.31
CA LEU A 17 5.32 12.30 1.39
C LEU A 17 5.49 11.65 2.77
N HIS A 18 4.47 11.80 3.62
CA HIS A 18 4.49 11.29 4.99
C HIS A 18 3.82 9.92 5.14
N ALA A 19 2.72 9.69 4.43
CA ALA A 19 1.91 8.50 4.56
C ALA A 19 1.21 8.12 3.25
N ILE A 20 0.85 6.85 3.15
CA ILE A 20 0.07 6.28 2.06
C ILE A 20 -1.23 5.73 2.68
N ASP A 21 -2.37 6.30 2.28
CA ASP A 21 -3.69 5.84 2.71
C ASP A 21 -4.28 4.84 1.71
N VAL A 22 -4.86 3.76 2.22
CA VAL A 22 -5.40 2.66 1.40
C VAL A 22 -6.85 2.35 1.77
N ASN A 23 -7.68 2.15 0.76
CA ASN A 23 -9.11 1.93 0.97
C ASN A 23 -9.66 0.67 0.28
N SER A 24 -10.63 0.81 -0.63
CA SER A 24 -11.42 -0.29 -1.20
C SER A 24 -10.63 -1.40 -1.88
N LYS A 25 -9.45 -1.12 -2.46
CA LYS A 25 -8.57 -2.15 -3.06
C LYS A 25 -7.95 -3.12 -2.04
N PHE A 26 -8.08 -2.82 -0.75
CA PHE A 26 -7.59 -3.61 0.38
C PHE A 26 -8.74 -4.18 1.21
N GLU A 27 -9.93 -4.31 0.62
CA GLU A 27 -11.11 -4.88 1.25
C GLU A 27 -11.53 -6.19 0.56
N THR A 28 -12.11 -7.11 1.33
CA THR A 28 -12.77 -8.32 0.77
C THR A 28 -14.20 -8.02 0.34
N ARG A 29 -14.84 -7.06 1.00
CA ARG A 29 -16.17 -6.49 0.70
C ARG A 29 -16.24 -5.09 1.33
N PRO A 30 -17.17 -4.20 0.91
CA PRO A 30 -17.23 -2.83 1.40
C PRO A 30 -17.20 -2.74 2.93
N GLY A 31 -16.20 -2.02 3.46
CA GLY A 31 -16.00 -1.81 4.89
C GLY A 31 -15.31 -2.95 5.65
N LEU A 32 -14.92 -4.05 4.98
CA LEU A 32 -14.16 -5.16 5.60
C LEU A 32 -12.77 -5.28 4.98
N LYS A 33 -11.75 -4.82 5.70
CA LYS A 33 -10.34 -4.87 5.29
C LYS A 33 -9.82 -6.31 5.21
N ASP A 34 -8.94 -6.56 4.24
CA ASP A 34 -8.14 -7.77 4.08
C ASP A 34 -6.79 -7.58 4.78
N SER A 35 -6.65 -8.15 5.98
CA SER A 35 -5.45 -7.97 6.80
C SER A 35 -4.19 -8.55 6.19
N GLU A 36 -4.29 -9.68 5.48
CA GLU A 36 -3.12 -10.31 4.86
C GLU A 36 -2.65 -9.48 3.66
N LYS A 37 -3.58 -9.02 2.81
CA LYS A 37 -3.25 -8.11 1.71
C LYS A 37 -2.62 -6.81 2.20
N LEU A 38 -3.09 -6.25 3.32
CA LEU A 38 -2.50 -5.06 3.94
C LEU A 38 -1.06 -5.32 4.41
N LYS A 39 -0.81 -6.43 5.12
CA LYS A 39 0.53 -6.81 5.58
C LYS A 39 1.48 -6.98 4.39
N SER A 40 1.09 -7.78 3.39
CA SER A 40 1.93 -8.02 2.21
C SER A 40 2.26 -6.73 1.46
N PHE A 41 1.30 -5.82 1.30
CA PHE A 41 1.55 -4.55 0.64
C PHE A 41 2.46 -3.63 1.46
N ARG A 42 2.23 -3.52 2.77
CA ARG A 42 3.15 -2.80 3.67
C ARG A 42 4.57 -3.32 3.52
N ASP A 43 4.75 -4.64 3.55
CA ASP A 43 6.06 -5.27 3.46
C ASP A 43 6.71 -5.00 2.08
N GLN A 44 5.95 -5.03 0.99
CA GLN A 44 6.44 -4.66 -0.34
C GLN A 44 6.87 -3.19 -0.43
N VAL A 45 6.13 -2.27 0.18
CA VAL A 45 6.41 -0.83 0.15
C VAL A 45 7.57 -0.46 1.08
N MET A 46 7.70 -1.14 2.22
CA MET A 46 8.71 -0.84 3.24
C MET A 46 9.99 -1.68 3.12
N ALA A 47 10.01 -2.71 2.27
CA ALA A 47 11.21 -3.49 2.02
C ALA A 47 12.37 -2.57 1.61
N SER A 48 13.47 -2.65 2.37
CA SER A 48 14.71 -1.96 2.04
C SER A 48 15.31 -2.59 0.79
N VAL A 49 15.75 -1.75 -0.16
CA VAL A 49 16.56 -2.15 -1.31
C VAL A 49 18.01 -2.35 -0.88
#